data_AF-A0A9P0K930-F1
#
_entry.id   AF-A0A9P0K930-F1
#
_cell.length_a   1.000
_cell.length_b   1.000
_cell.length_c   1.000
_cell.angle_alpha   90.00
_cell.angle_beta   90.00
_cell.angle_gamma   90.00
#
_symmetry.space_group_name_H-M   'P 1'
#
loop_
_entity.id
_entity.type
_entity.pdbx_description
1 polymer ?
#
loop_
_entity_poly.entity_id
_entity_poly.type
_entity_poly.pdbx_seq_one_letter_code
_entity_poly.pdbx_strand_id
1 'polypeptide(L)' 'MAAKTRKFSEDCVKFGFTFIEKDKLQLPQCVICMKVLSNDSMRPNRLERHWKQQHPSLVLKTKEFFLLKQNQSSG' A
#
# COMPACT_ATOMS: atom_id res chain seq x y z
N MET A 1 -11.55 -10.64 20.19
CA MET A 1 -12.63 -10.86 19.21
C MET A 1 -12.14 -10.32 17.87
N ALA A 2 -12.14 -11.19 16.86
CA ALA A 2 -11.56 -10.94 15.55
C ALA A 2 -12.10 -9.64 14.94
N ALA A 3 -11.23 -8.63 14.82
CA ALA A 3 -11.47 -7.52 13.91
C ALA A 3 -11.60 -8.15 12.53
N LYS A 4 -12.84 -8.23 12.04
CA LYS A 4 -13.19 -8.70 10.71
C LYS A 4 -12.39 -7.85 9.73
N THR A 5 -11.21 -8.37 9.37
CA THR A 5 -10.34 -7.89 8.31
C THR A 5 -11.21 -7.81 7.08
N ARG A 6 -11.67 -6.59 6.76
CA ARG A 6 -12.38 -6.34 5.51
C ARG A 6 -11.39 -6.71 4.42
N LYS A 7 -11.56 -7.92 3.88
CA LYS A 7 -10.97 -8.44 2.63
C LYS A 7 -9.86 -7.53 2.12
N PHE A 8 -8.70 -7.64 2.75
CA PHE A 8 -7.52 -6.95 2.26
C PHE A 8 -7.22 -7.63 0.92
N SER A 9 -7.64 -7.02 -0.17
CA SER A 9 -7.29 -7.48 -1.51
C SER A 9 -5.76 -7.50 -1.55
N GLU A 10 -5.17 -8.67 -1.72
CA GLU A 10 -3.72 -8.88 -1.84
C GLU A 10 -3.08 -7.90 -2.85
N ASP A 11 -3.89 -7.39 -3.76
CA ASP A 11 -3.61 -6.31 -4.70
C ASP A 11 -3.02 -5.05 -4.03
N CYS A 12 -3.49 -4.61 -2.86
CA CYS A 12 -2.94 -3.42 -2.19
C CYS A 12 -1.48 -3.62 -1.75
N VAL A 13 -1.14 -4.80 -1.21
CA VAL A 13 0.25 -5.18 -0.88
C VAL A 13 1.11 -5.30 -2.15
N LYS A 14 0.54 -5.83 -3.24
CA LYS A 14 1.22 -5.91 -4.55
C LYS A 14 1.63 -4.55 -5.10
N PHE A 15 0.99 -3.45 -4.69
CA PHE A 15 1.37 -2.08 -5.06
C PHE A 15 2.27 -1.38 -4.04
N GLY A 16 2.77 -2.08 -3.00
CA GLY A 16 3.60 -1.46 -1.97
C GLY A 16 2.84 -0.49 -1.05
N PHE A 17 1.59 -0.82 -0.74
CA PHE A 17 0.84 -0.10 0.27
C PHE A 17 0.52 -1.01 1.45
N THR A 18 0.64 -0.43 2.63
CA THR A 18 0.08 -0.98 3.87
C THR A 18 -1.21 -0.22 4.20
N PHE A 19 -1.89 -0.59 5.27
CA PHE A 19 -3.03 0.14 5.80
C PHE A 19 -2.78 0.47 7.26
N ILE A 20 -3.29 1.62 7.67
CA ILE A 20 -3.35 1.99 9.08
C ILE A 20 -4.82 2.11 9.48
N GLU A 21 -5.12 1.71 10.71
CA GLU A 21 -6.43 1.98 11.29
C GLU A 21 -6.39 3.33 11.98
N LYS A 22 -7.20 4.27 11.48
CA LYS A 22 -7.38 5.59 12.08
C LYS A 22 -8.87 5.84 12.21
N ASP A 23 -9.34 6.11 13.43
CA ASP A 23 -10.76 6.37 13.69
C ASP A 23 -11.69 5.24 13.20
N LYS A 24 -11.29 3.97 13.41
CA LYS A 24 -11.99 2.76 12.91
C LYS A 24 -12.12 2.69 11.38
N LEU A 25 -11.41 3.55 10.64
CA LEU A 25 -11.30 3.53 9.18
C LEU A 25 -9.92 2.99 8.79
N GLN A 26 -9.90 2.12 7.79
CA GLN A 26 -8.65 1.67 7.19
C GLN A 26 -8.22 2.65 6.11
N LEU A 27 -7.02 3.20 6.26
CA LEU A 27 -6.45 4.16 5.32
C LEU A 27 -5.20 3.57 4.67
N PRO A 28 -5.09 3.59 3.33
CA PRO A 28 -3.90 3.10 2.65
C PRO A 28 -2.71 4.02 2.94
N GLN A 29 -1.58 3.44 3.35
CA GLN A 29 -0.33 4.14 3.57
C GLN A 29 0.74 3.58 2.62
N CYS A 30 1.42 4.47 1.88
CA CYS A 30 2.52 4.07 1.01
C CYS A 30 3.72 3.62 1.86
N VAL A 31 4.30 2.45 1.59
CA VAL A 31 5.48 1.98 2.34
C VAL A 31 6.78 2.68 1.93
N ILE A 32 6.77 3.40 0.82
CA ILE A 32 7.95 4.10 0.29
C ILE A 32 8.04 5.52 0.86
N CYS A 33 6.99 6.32 0.72
CA CYS A 33 6.96 7.69 1.23
C CYS A 33 6.21 7.85 2.57
N MET A 34 5.70 6.76 3.15
CA MET A 34 4.90 6.76 4.39
C MET A 34 3.64 7.64 4.34
N LYS A 35 3.25 8.11 3.15
CA LYS A 35 2.10 8.98 2.95
C LYS A 35 0.80 8.21 3.13
N VAL A 36 -0.04 8.70 4.02
CA VAL A 36 -1.40 8.19 4.24
C VAL A 36 -2.33 8.83 3.22
N LEU A 37 -3.05 8.00 2.49
CA LEU A 37 -4.04 8.36 1.50
C LEU A 37 -5.45 8.16 2.08
N SER A 38 -6.45 8.79 1.48
CA SER A 38 -7.85 8.60 1.87
C SER A 38 -8.33 7.19 1.54
N ASN A 39 -9.34 6.69 2.26
CA ASN A 39 -9.95 5.37 2.01
C ASN A 39 -10.39 5.17 0.54
N ASP A 40 -10.86 6.22 -0.14
CA ASP A 40 -11.22 6.17 -1.58
C ASP A 40 -10.04 5.79 -2.50
N SER A 41 -8.81 6.02 -2.03
CA SER A 41 -7.58 5.67 -2.73
C SER A 41 -7.20 4.20 -2.59
N MET A 42 -7.95 3.38 -1.83
CA MET A 42 -7.73 1.92 -1.77
C MET A 42 -7.99 1.22 -3.11
N ARG A 43 -8.61 1.90 -4.09
CA ARG A 43 -8.81 1.35 -5.43
C ARG A 43 -7.46 1.16 -6.13
N PRO A 44 -7.21 0.01 -6.80
CA PRO A 44 -5.93 -0.28 -7.43
C PRO A 44 -5.49 0.80 -8.42
N ASN A 45 -6.42 1.35 -9.20
CA ASN A 45 -6.13 2.44 -10.15
C ASN A 45 -5.60 3.72 -9.46
N ARG A 46 -6.07 4.03 -8.24
CA ARG A 46 -5.60 5.18 -7.45
C ARG A 46 -4.22 4.93 -6.86
N LEU A 47 -3.98 3.72 -6.34
CA LEU A 47 -2.67 3.29 -5.83
C LEU A 47 -1.61 3.33 -6.94
N GLU A 48 -1.95 2.81 -8.13
CA GLU A 48 -1.08 2.84 -9.30
C GLU A 48 -0.79 4.28 -9.76
N ARG A 49 -1.80 5.16 -9.76
CA ARG A 49 -1.59 6.58 -10.08
C ARG A 49 -0.67 7.28 -9.09
N HIS A 50 -0.88 7.07 -7.79
CA HIS A 50 0.02 7.60 -6.76
C HIS A 50 1.45 7.15 -7.03
N TRP A 51 1.63 5.87 -7.39
CA TRP A 51 2.92 5.33 -7.78
C TRP A 51 3.55 6.03 -8.98
N LYS A 52 2.80 6.12 -10.08
CA LYS A 52 3.28 6.78 -11.30
C LYS A 52 3.65 8.23 -11.08
N GLN A 53 2.98 8.92 -10.15
CA GLN A 53 3.22 10.34 -9.90
C GLN A 53 4.30 10.60 -8.83
N GLN A 54 4.29 9.85 -7.73
CA GLN A 54 5.22 10.08 -6.60
C GLN A 54 6.51 9.27 -6.75
N HIS A 55 6.43 8.13 -7.42
CA HIS A 55 7.52 7.16 -7.57
C HIS A 55 7.69 6.70 -9.03
N PRO A 56 7.79 7.62 -10.02
CA PRO A 56 7.92 7.26 -11.43
C PRO A 56 9.16 6.39 -11.72
N SER A 57 10.24 6.59 -10.97
CA SER A 57 11.47 5.80 -11.05
C SER A 57 11.32 4.37 -10.54
N LEU A 58 10.32 4.11 -9.68
CA LEU A 58 10.05 2.80 -9.12
C LEU A 58 8.92 2.07 -9.88
N VAL A 59 8.15 2.74 -10.75
CA VAL A 59 7.18 2.10 -11.67
C VAL A 59 7.83 1.07 -12.58
N LEU A 60 9.11 1.28 -12.90
CA LEU A 60 9.92 0.34 -13.69
C LEU A 60 10.44 -0.83 -12.84
N LYS A 61 10.45 -0.71 -11.51
CA LYS A 61 10.86 -1.79 -10.61
C LYS A 61 9.64 -2.67 -10.32
N THR A 62 9.64 -3.87 -10.90
CA THR A 62 8.58 -4.88 -10.80
C THR A 62 8.21 -5.21 -9.34
N LYS A 63 7.04 -5.84 -9.17
CA LYS A 63 6.52 -6.45 -7.93
C LYS A 63 7.58 -7.07 -7.01
N GLU A 64 8.63 -7.65 -7.59
CA GLU A 64 9.74 -8.27 -6.87
C GLU A 64 10.47 -7.30 -5.94
N PHE A 65 10.64 -6.03 -6.32
CA PHE A 65 11.25 -5.02 -5.45
C PHE A 65 10.44 -4.80 -4.17
N PHE A 66 9.12 -4.89 -4.27
CA PHE A 66 8.21 -4.71 -3.13
C PHE A 66 8.20 -5.90 -2.19
N LEU A 67 8.18 -7.12 -2.73
CA LEU A 67 8.28 -8.34 -1.95
C LEU A 67 9.61 -8.37 -1.17
N LEU A 68 10.71 -7.96 -1.80
CA LEU A 68 12.02 -7.86 -1.16
C LEU A 68 12.05 -6.80 -0.04
N LYS A 69 11.46 -5.61 -0.26
CA LYS A 69 11.41 -4.55 0.75
C LYS A 69 10.47 -4.85 1.91
N GLN A 70 9.36 -5.57 1.68
CA GLN A 70 8.44 -5.99 2.74
C GLN A 70 9.14 -6.93 3.72
N ASN A 71 9.98 -7.85 3.22
CA ASN A 71 10.72 -8.79 4.06
C ASN A 71 11.90 -8.17 4.81
N GLN A 72 12.28 -6.91 4.52
CA GLN A 72 13.33 -6.19 5.24
C GLN A 72 12.80 -5.27 6.35
N SER A 73 11.48 -5.21 6.59
CA SER A 73 10.91 -4.44 7.70
C SER A 73 10.82 -5.23 9.02
N SER A 74 11.39 -6.43 9.09
CA SER A 74 11.50 -7.23 10.31
C SER A 74 12.98 -7.44 10.65
N GLY A 75 13.64 -6.37 11.08
CA GLY A 75 15.01 -6.35 11.58
C GLY A 75 15.18 -5.18 12.52
#